data_AF-A0A3D4WK73-F1
#
_entry.id   AF-A0A3D4WK73-F1
#
_cell.length_a   1.000
_cell.length_b   1.000
_cell.length_c   1.000
_cell.angle_alpha   90.00
_cell.angle_beta   90.00
_cell.angle_gamma   90.00
#
_symmetry.space_group_name_H-M   'P 1'
#
loop_
_entity.id
_entity.type
_entity.pdbx_description
1 polymer ?
#
loop_
_entity_poly.entity_id
_entity_poly.type
_entity_poly.pdbx_seq_one_letter_code
_entity_poly.pdbx_strand_id
1 'polypeptide(L)'
;MKRILLVLALVATGGLFAATNASAAELAVNGGFETGSLSPWSCTGNLGSVVSSPVHSGTRALQAAASASDNAKCTQTIAVVSGTSYTLSGWFRGNYTYLGITGGASTWTPGGSSYTQLTLTFTASSSSVQIYTHGWYGQGTYHADDISLQGAGGTGVPGAPSNLQSTGTTNSSISLSWGASSGTVTGYRVYEGTTQRAQVTGTTATISGLGTCTSHTYVVRAYNSVGESANSNSITVSTSGCTGVPGAPGNNRVTGQTNSSISLAWNASTGTVTGYRVYEGSTQRAQVTGLTATISGLATCTSHTYVIRAYNSSGESPNSNSVTGTTTGCPTGGVQAAPYLYLGWGDPPSVSTVMSATGIRQFTMAFMLSGGGCTPMWDSNRPLTGGVDQSTINAIRANGGDIQISFGGWSGNKLGPNCSSASALAGAYQQVINAYNLKYIDIDIENSDEFENEVVQDRILGALKIVKQNNPGIKTIVTFGT
;
A
#
# COMPACT_ATOMS: atom_id res chain seq x y z
N MET A 1 -67.95 4.88 -59.14
CA MET A 1 -67.13 5.99 -59.69
C MET A 1 -65.71 5.46 -59.91
N LYS A 2 -65.17 5.65 -61.13
CA LYS A 2 -63.75 5.69 -61.60
C LYS A 2 -62.77 4.64 -61.02
N ARG A 3 -62.46 3.56 -61.76
CA ARG A 3 -61.41 3.39 -62.79
C ARG A 3 -59.98 3.59 -62.26
N ILE A 4 -59.08 2.62 -62.48
CA ILE A 4 -57.99 2.67 -63.50
C ILE A 4 -57.10 1.42 -63.35
N LEU A 5 -57.00 0.67 -64.45
CA LEU A 5 -55.94 -0.30 -64.77
C LEU A 5 -54.65 0.50 -65.03
N LEU A 6 -53.50 0.13 -64.45
CA LEU A 6 -52.21 0.61 -64.94
C LEU A 6 -51.21 -0.55 -65.06
N VAL A 7 -50.98 -0.92 -66.32
CA VAL A 7 -49.82 -1.67 -66.81
C VAL A 7 -48.60 -0.79 -66.66
N LEU A 8 -47.52 -1.28 -66.06
CA LEU A 8 -46.19 -0.69 -66.20
C LEU A 8 -45.21 -1.77 -66.68
N ALA A 9 -44.82 -1.63 -67.95
CA ALA A 9 -43.69 -2.32 -68.53
C ALA A 9 -42.39 -1.83 -67.86
N LEU A 10 -41.51 -2.76 -67.47
CA LEU A 10 -40.12 -2.43 -67.15
C LEU A 10 -39.21 -3.14 -68.15
N VAL A 11 -38.44 -2.30 -68.83
CA VAL A 11 -37.52 -2.57 -69.92
C VAL A 11 -36.42 -3.52 -69.46
N ALA A 12 -36.25 -4.64 -70.16
CA ALA A 12 -35.06 -5.48 -70.04
C ALA A 12 -33.89 -4.81 -70.79
N THR A 13 -33.22 -3.85 -70.15
CA THR A 13 -31.90 -3.41 -70.59
C THR A 13 -30.90 -4.50 -70.24
N GLY A 14 -30.50 -5.29 -71.23
CA GLY A 14 -29.31 -6.13 -71.19
C GLY A 14 -28.08 -5.26 -70.99
N GLY A 15 -27.70 -5.02 -69.74
CA GLY A 15 -26.39 -4.52 -69.39
C GLY A 15 -25.39 -5.65 -69.53
N LEU A 16 -24.55 -5.60 -70.56
CA LEU A 16 -23.24 -6.26 -70.50
C LEU A 16 -22.52 -5.68 -69.28
N PHE A 17 -22.60 -6.37 -68.14
CA PHE A 17 -21.64 -6.18 -67.08
C PHE A 17 -20.32 -6.70 -67.63
N ALA A 18 -19.44 -5.77 -68.00
CA ALA A 18 -18.02 -6.07 -68.09
C ALA A 18 -17.64 -6.73 -66.76
N ALA A 19 -17.30 -8.02 -66.81
CA ALA A 19 -16.76 -8.73 -65.68
C ALA A 19 -15.49 -7.97 -65.26
N THR A 20 -15.59 -7.21 -64.19
CA THR A 20 -14.42 -6.71 -63.49
C THR A 20 -13.66 -7.96 -63.08
N ASN A 21 -12.47 -8.18 -63.65
CA ASN A 21 -11.58 -9.26 -63.22
C ASN A 21 -11.40 -9.10 -61.71
N ALA A 22 -12.07 -9.95 -60.92
CA ALA A 22 -11.83 -10.03 -59.50
C ALA A 22 -10.35 -10.38 -59.35
N SER A 23 -9.56 -9.52 -58.68
CA SER A 23 -8.18 -9.88 -58.41
C SER A 23 -8.22 -11.15 -57.57
N ALA A 24 -7.47 -12.17 -57.97
CA ALA A 24 -7.28 -13.34 -57.14
C ALA A 24 -6.78 -12.90 -55.75
N ALA A 25 -7.28 -13.55 -54.71
CA ALA A 25 -6.82 -13.29 -53.34
C ALA A 25 -5.51 -14.05 -53.12
N GLU A 26 -4.53 -13.42 -52.46
CA GLU A 26 -3.35 -14.10 -51.93
C GLU A 26 -3.75 -14.91 -50.70
N LEU A 27 -3.53 -16.22 -50.76
CA LEU A 27 -3.95 -17.17 -49.72
C LEU A 27 -2.79 -17.77 -48.93
N ALA A 28 -1.56 -17.73 -49.46
CA ALA A 28 -0.39 -18.15 -48.72
C ALA A 28 -0.01 -17.07 -47.69
N VAL A 29 0.08 -17.47 -46.42
CA VAL A 29 0.46 -16.55 -45.33
C VAL A 29 1.96 -16.65 -45.09
N ASN A 30 2.62 -15.50 -44.97
CA ASN A 30 4.07 -15.42 -44.73
C ASN A 30 4.89 -16.18 -45.80
N GLY A 31 4.44 -16.16 -47.06
CA GLY A 31 5.14 -16.84 -48.16
C GLY A 31 6.48 -16.21 -48.57
N GLY A 32 6.71 -14.94 -48.23
CA GLY A 32 8.02 -14.27 -48.32
C GLY A 32 8.81 -14.29 -47.00
N PHE A 33 8.33 -14.95 -45.94
CA PHE A 33 9.06 -15.14 -44.68
C PHE A 33 9.49 -13.85 -43.91
N GLU A 34 8.96 -12.69 -44.29
CA GLU A 34 9.30 -11.35 -43.75
C GLU A 34 8.96 -11.16 -42.26
N THR A 35 8.14 -12.03 -41.69
CA THR A 35 7.86 -11.99 -40.24
C THR A 35 9.07 -12.37 -39.38
N GLY A 36 10.14 -12.89 -39.98
CA GLY A 36 11.32 -13.40 -39.28
C GLY A 36 11.08 -14.75 -38.57
N SER A 37 9.90 -15.34 -38.76
CA SER A 37 9.50 -16.64 -38.24
C SER A 37 9.05 -17.55 -39.38
N LEU A 38 9.24 -18.87 -39.22
CA LEU A 38 8.68 -19.84 -40.16
C LEU A 38 7.16 -19.92 -40.07
N SER A 39 6.56 -19.62 -38.91
CA SER A 39 5.11 -19.75 -38.72
C SER A 39 4.34 -18.94 -39.78
N PRO A 40 3.30 -19.52 -40.42
CA PRO A 40 2.66 -20.81 -40.13
C PRO A 40 3.21 -22.00 -40.95
N TRP A 41 4.37 -21.88 -41.59
CA TRP A 41 5.03 -22.98 -42.28
C TRP A 41 5.65 -23.98 -41.30
N SER A 42 5.55 -25.26 -41.64
CA SER A 42 6.18 -26.36 -40.88
C SER A 42 7.12 -27.15 -41.78
N CYS A 43 8.37 -27.28 -41.36
CA CYS A 43 9.43 -27.97 -42.10
C CYS A 43 9.81 -29.29 -41.42
N THR A 44 9.96 -30.36 -42.20
CA THR A 44 10.38 -31.68 -41.70
C THR A 44 11.74 -31.61 -41.03
N GLY A 45 11.91 -32.40 -39.96
CA GLY A 45 13.18 -32.53 -39.22
C GLY A 45 13.71 -31.24 -38.60
N ASN A 46 12.90 -30.17 -38.49
CA ASN A 46 13.37 -28.80 -38.17
C ASN A 46 14.48 -28.32 -39.12
N LEU A 47 14.47 -28.78 -40.38
CA LEU A 47 15.51 -28.47 -41.36
C LEU A 47 15.33 -27.12 -42.05
N GLY A 48 14.26 -26.39 -41.72
CA GLY A 48 13.98 -25.05 -42.24
C GLY A 48 14.39 -23.95 -41.26
N SER A 49 14.77 -22.79 -41.79
CA SER A 49 14.99 -21.55 -41.06
C SER A 49 14.73 -20.33 -41.94
N VAL A 50 14.51 -19.17 -41.33
CA VAL A 50 14.40 -17.90 -42.07
C VAL A 50 15.77 -17.22 -42.09
N VAL A 51 16.24 -16.84 -43.27
CA VAL A 51 17.54 -16.18 -43.49
C VAL A 51 17.35 -14.79 -44.07
N SER A 52 18.37 -13.94 -43.98
CA SER A 52 18.40 -12.60 -44.60
C SER A 52 19.22 -12.52 -45.89
N SER A 53 19.83 -13.63 -46.31
CA SER A 53 20.53 -13.77 -47.58
C SER A 53 20.75 -15.25 -47.87
N PRO A 54 20.62 -15.70 -49.12
CA PRO A 54 20.11 -14.95 -50.28
C PRO A 54 18.59 -14.76 -50.22
N VAL A 55 18.11 -13.58 -50.63
CA VAL A 55 16.67 -13.23 -50.74
C VAL A 55 16.36 -12.86 -52.18
N HIS A 56 15.16 -13.17 -52.66
CA HIS A 56 14.70 -12.78 -53.99
C HIS A 56 14.10 -11.37 -53.95
N SER A 57 13.21 -11.14 -53.00
CA SER A 57 12.62 -9.84 -52.70
C SER A 57 12.57 -9.62 -51.19
N GLY A 58 12.21 -8.42 -50.74
CA GLY A 58 12.13 -8.12 -49.31
C GLY A 58 13.47 -8.24 -48.57
N THR A 59 13.43 -8.76 -47.34
CA THR A 59 14.58 -8.88 -46.43
C THR A 59 14.80 -10.28 -45.90
N ARG A 60 13.88 -11.23 -46.17
CA ARG A 60 13.92 -12.59 -45.64
C ARG A 60 13.56 -13.61 -46.72
N ALA A 61 14.01 -14.85 -46.52
CA ALA A 61 13.62 -15.99 -47.34
C ALA A 61 13.67 -17.27 -46.49
N LEU A 62 13.00 -18.34 -46.95
CA LEU A 62 13.20 -19.67 -46.40
C LEU A 62 14.56 -20.20 -46.83
N GLN A 63 15.28 -20.81 -45.90
CA GLN A 63 16.38 -21.73 -46.15
C GLN A 63 15.98 -23.10 -45.62
N ALA A 64 16.14 -24.16 -46.40
CA ALA A 64 15.92 -25.52 -45.90
C ALA A 64 16.97 -26.51 -46.41
N ALA A 65 17.51 -27.32 -45.50
CA ALA A 65 18.69 -28.15 -45.74
C ALA A 65 18.32 -29.62 -46.00
N ALA A 66 18.24 -30.02 -47.26
CA ALA A 66 18.00 -31.43 -47.61
C ALA A 66 19.22 -32.29 -47.27
N SER A 67 18.96 -33.48 -46.74
CA SER A 67 19.94 -34.50 -46.38
C SER A 67 19.77 -35.75 -47.23
N ALA A 68 20.55 -36.79 -46.97
CA ALA A 68 20.37 -38.08 -47.64
C ALA A 68 19.05 -38.78 -47.24
N SER A 69 18.45 -38.44 -46.10
CA SER A 69 17.26 -39.10 -45.54
C SER A 69 16.01 -38.21 -45.48
N ASP A 70 16.13 -36.91 -45.71
CA ASP A 70 15.03 -35.95 -45.67
C ASP A 70 15.21 -34.89 -46.77
N ASN A 71 14.17 -34.58 -47.52
CA ASN A 71 14.19 -33.57 -48.58
C ASN A 71 13.91 -32.14 -48.07
N ALA A 72 13.84 -31.96 -46.74
CA ALA A 72 13.56 -30.70 -46.05
C ALA A 72 12.27 -30.04 -46.54
N LYS A 73 11.19 -30.83 -46.53
CA LYS A 73 9.87 -30.41 -46.99
C LYS A 73 9.26 -29.41 -46.01
N CYS A 74 8.90 -28.23 -46.50
CA CYS A 74 8.14 -27.23 -45.76
C CYS A 74 6.72 -27.16 -46.31
N THR A 75 5.73 -27.06 -45.42
CA THR A 75 4.30 -27.12 -45.78
C THR A 75 3.50 -26.03 -45.09
N GLN A 76 2.40 -25.63 -45.75
CA GLN A 76 1.37 -24.76 -45.19
C GLN A 76 -0.01 -25.29 -45.60
N THR A 77 -0.91 -25.45 -44.64
CA THR A 77 -2.31 -25.82 -44.90
C THR A 77 -3.15 -24.55 -45.07
N ILE A 78 -3.89 -24.46 -46.16
CA ILE A 78 -4.64 -23.27 -46.58
C ILE A 78 -6.08 -23.68 -46.92
N ALA A 79 -7.05 -22.92 -46.41
CA ALA A 79 -8.45 -23.07 -46.75
C ALA A 79 -8.72 -22.56 -48.18
N VAL A 80 -9.44 -23.35 -48.97
CA VAL A 80 -9.77 -23.06 -50.38
C VAL A 80 -11.22 -23.45 -50.66
N VAL A 81 -11.77 -22.94 -51.76
CA VAL A 81 -13.05 -23.39 -52.33
C VAL A 81 -12.83 -24.62 -53.22
N SER A 82 -13.53 -25.73 -52.94
CA SER A 82 -13.54 -26.93 -53.78
C SER A 82 -14.13 -26.63 -55.16
N GLY A 83 -13.63 -27.30 -56.19
CA GLY A 83 -14.02 -27.11 -57.60
C GLY A 83 -13.49 -25.84 -58.25
N THR A 84 -12.68 -25.04 -57.54
CA THR A 84 -12.13 -23.77 -58.06
C THR A 84 -10.67 -23.93 -58.47
N SER A 85 -10.26 -23.23 -59.52
CA SER A 85 -8.86 -23.19 -59.99
C SER A 85 -8.03 -22.14 -59.24
N TYR A 86 -6.80 -22.50 -58.92
CA TYR A 86 -5.80 -21.69 -58.21
C TYR A 86 -4.48 -21.71 -58.97
N THR A 87 -3.70 -20.65 -58.82
CA THR A 87 -2.32 -20.55 -59.29
C THR A 87 -1.38 -20.49 -58.09
N LEU A 88 -0.51 -21.49 -57.94
CA LEU A 88 0.56 -21.51 -56.95
C LEU A 88 1.86 -21.09 -57.65
N SER A 89 2.59 -20.16 -57.05
CA SER A 89 3.90 -19.73 -57.54
C SER A 89 4.89 -19.47 -56.40
N GLY A 90 6.17 -19.39 -56.74
CA GLY A 90 7.23 -19.05 -55.80
C GLY A 90 8.59 -19.00 -56.48
N TRP A 91 9.57 -18.37 -55.84
CA TRP A 91 10.93 -18.24 -56.35
C TRP A 91 11.87 -19.19 -55.61
N PHE A 92 12.66 -19.95 -56.37
CA PHE A 92 13.50 -21.02 -55.83
C PHE A 92 14.96 -20.89 -56.24
N ARG A 93 15.86 -21.11 -55.29
CA ARG A 93 17.31 -21.18 -55.51
C ARG A 93 17.85 -22.46 -54.87
N GLY A 94 18.82 -23.10 -55.50
CA GLY A 94 19.36 -24.40 -55.07
C GLY A 94 18.95 -25.54 -56.02
N ASN A 95 19.66 -26.66 -55.94
CA ASN A 95 19.58 -27.74 -56.93
C ASN A 95 18.33 -28.62 -56.70
N TYR A 96 17.60 -28.93 -57.78
CA TYR A 96 16.44 -29.82 -57.79
C TYR A 96 15.37 -29.45 -56.74
N THR A 97 14.78 -28.28 -56.90
CA THR A 97 13.78 -27.73 -55.97
C THR A 97 12.36 -27.84 -56.52
N TYR A 98 11.40 -28.07 -55.63
CA TYR A 98 10.02 -28.40 -55.96
C TYR A 98 9.03 -27.47 -55.26
N LEU A 99 7.93 -27.19 -55.95
CA LEU A 99 6.74 -26.50 -55.45
C LEU A 99 5.52 -27.36 -55.80
N GLY A 100 4.60 -27.58 -54.86
CA GLY A 100 3.45 -28.42 -55.14
C GLY A 100 2.35 -28.42 -54.10
N ILE A 101 1.31 -29.22 -54.39
CA ILE A 101 0.19 -29.54 -53.49
C ILE A 101 0.37 -30.98 -53.01
N THR A 102 0.31 -31.24 -51.70
CA THR A 102 0.43 -32.60 -51.16
C THR A 102 -0.67 -33.49 -51.76
N GLY A 103 -0.26 -34.56 -52.45
CA GLY A 103 -1.18 -35.48 -53.15
C GLY A 103 -1.75 -34.94 -54.47
N GLY A 104 -1.23 -33.83 -54.99
CA GLY A 104 -1.73 -33.17 -56.20
C GLY A 104 -0.62 -32.75 -57.17
N ALA A 105 -0.86 -31.66 -57.89
CA ALA A 105 0.06 -31.13 -58.89
C ALA A 105 1.35 -30.58 -58.27
N SER A 106 2.46 -30.71 -58.99
CA SER A 106 3.77 -30.18 -58.60
C SER A 106 4.58 -29.74 -59.81
N THR A 107 5.51 -28.81 -59.62
CA THR A 107 6.51 -28.38 -60.60
C THR A 107 7.88 -28.29 -59.94
N TRP A 108 8.95 -28.26 -60.73
CA TRP A 108 10.33 -28.26 -60.22
C TRP A 108 11.31 -27.58 -61.18
N THR A 109 12.47 -27.20 -60.65
CA THR A 109 13.61 -26.68 -61.44
C THR A 109 14.89 -27.45 -61.09
N PRO A 110 15.75 -27.78 -62.08
CA PRO A 110 17.08 -28.32 -61.79
C PRO A 110 17.92 -27.34 -60.96
N GLY A 111 17.56 -26.05 -60.97
CA GLY A 111 18.09 -25.05 -60.06
C GLY A 111 19.45 -24.48 -60.46
N GLY A 112 20.09 -23.85 -59.48
CA GLY A 112 21.38 -23.16 -59.61
C GLY A 112 21.59 -22.12 -58.51
N SER A 113 22.54 -21.19 -58.73
CA SER A 113 22.85 -20.10 -57.78
C SER A 113 21.89 -18.90 -57.85
N SER A 114 21.03 -18.84 -58.86
CA SER A 114 20.03 -17.78 -59.06
C SER A 114 18.62 -18.26 -58.73
N TYR A 115 17.75 -17.33 -58.33
CA TYR A 115 16.34 -17.60 -58.14
C TYR A 115 15.64 -17.87 -59.48
N THR A 116 14.83 -18.92 -59.54
CA THR A 116 14.00 -19.31 -60.67
C THR A 116 12.55 -19.37 -60.20
N GLN A 117 11.63 -18.74 -60.94
CA GLN A 117 10.22 -18.81 -60.61
C GLN A 117 9.64 -20.15 -61.02
N LEU A 118 8.92 -20.78 -60.09
CA LEU A 118 8.08 -21.94 -60.32
C LEU A 118 6.62 -21.49 -60.28
N THR A 119 5.80 -22.00 -61.20
CA THR A 119 4.36 -21.77 -61.21
C THR A 119 3.60 -23.00 -61.67
N LEU A 120 2.43 -23.25 -61.07
CA LEU A 120 1.51 -24.30 -61.48
C LEU A 120 0.07 -23.86 -61.21
N THR A 121 -0.86 -24.37 -62.02
CA THR A 121 -2.30 -24.23 -61.79
C THR A 121 -2.90 -25.56 -61.34
N PHE A 122 -3.83 -25.53 -60.39
CA PHE A 122 -4.56 -26.72 -59.95
C PHE A 122 -6.02 -26.38 -59.61
N THR A 123 -6.91 -27.37 -59.68
CA THR A 123 -8.29 -27.24 -59.20
C THR A 123 -8.40 -27.93 -57.85
N ALA A 124 -8.84 -27.22 -56.81
CA ALA A 124 -8.99 -27.81 -55.49
C ALA A 124 -10.11 -28.85 -55.49
N SER A 125 -9.85 -30.05 -54.96
CA SER A 125 -10.86 -31.12 -54.82
C SER A 125 -11.56 -31.12 -53.45
N SER A 126 -11.07 -30.29 -52.52
CA SER A 126 -11.49 -30.19 -51.12
C SER A 126 -11.57 -28.72 -50.69
N SER A 127 -12.08 -28.47 -49.48
CA SER A 127 -12.13 -27.12 -48.88
C SER A 127 -10.80 -26.69 -48.22
N SER A 128 -9.74 -27.49 -48.35
CA SER A 128 -8.43 -27.24 -47.76
C SER A 128 -7.36 -27.95 -48.57
N VAL A 129 -6.25 -27.26 -48.83
CA VAL A 129 -5.07 -27.81 -49.52
C VAL A 129 -3.84 -27.61 -48.66
N GLN A 130 -2.85 -28.48 -48.82
CA GLN A 130 -1.53 -28.29 -48.22
C GLN A 130 -0.54 -28.01 -49.35
N ILE A 131 -0.07 -26.77 -49.43
CA ILE A 131 1.02 -26.40 -50.34
C ILE A 131 2.35 -26.82 -49.72
N TYR A 132 3.35 -27.08 -50.54
CA TYR A 132 4.68 -27.45 -50.09
C TYR A 132 5.81 -26.93 -50.96
N THR A 133 6.98 -26.83 -50.33
CA THR A 133 8.29 -26.71 -50.97
C THR A 133 9.19 -27.84 -50.50
N HIS A 134 10.10 -28.34 -51.35
CA HIS A 134 11.19 -29.22 -50.90
C HIS A 134 12.38 -29.20 -51.86
N GLY A 135 13.56 -29.60 -51.36
CA GLY A 135 14.73 -29.86 -52.17
C GLY A 135 14.74 -31.30 -52.68
N TRP A 136 15.91 -31.80 -53.07
CA TRP A 136 16.10 -33.21 -53.39
C TRP A 136 17.11 -33.85 -52.45
N TYR A 137 16.93 -35.15 -52.19
CA TYR A 137 17.79 -35.90 -51.30
C TYR A 137 19.26 -35.77 -51.72
N GLY A 138 20.10 -35.42 -50.74
CA GLY A 138 21.55 -35.26 -50.93
C GLY A 138 21.99 -34.06 -51.77
N GLN A 139 21.07 -33.17 -52.19
CA GLN A 139 21.42 -31.98 -52.99
C GLN A 139 21.74 -30.74 -52.14
N GLY A 140 21.64 -30.84 -50.82
CA GLY A 140 21.99 -29.78 -49.88
C GLY A 140 20.89 -28.73 -49.73
N THR A 141 21.29 -27.50 -49.41
CA THR A 141 20.39 -26.42 -49.06
C THR A 141 19.67 -25.83 -50.28
N TYR A 142 18.37 -25.60 -50.14
CA TYR A 142 17.61 -24.74 -51.04
C TYR A 142 17.05 -23.52 -50.32
N HIS A 143 16.71 -22.51 -51.12
CA HIS A 143 16.00 -21.34 -50.68
C HIS A 143 14.69 -21.20 -51.46
N ALA A 144 13.65 -20.74 -50.76
CA ALA A 144 12.38 -20.41 -51.36
C ALA A 144 11.91 -19.06 -50.85
N ASP A 145 11.32 -18.27 -51.74
CA ASP A 145 10.89 -16.92 -51.44
C ASP A 145 9.65 -16.54 -52.25
N ASP A 146 8.91 -15.54 -51.78
CA ASP A 146 7.71 -15.01 -52.42
C ASP A 146 6.70 -16.10 -52.82
N ILE A 147 6.47 -17.08 -51.94
CA ILE A 147 5.46 -18.12 -52.18
C ILE A 147 4.06 -17.51 -52.17
N SER A 148 3.33 -17.71 -53.26
CA SER A 148 2.05 -17.06 -53.53
C SER A 148 1.04 -18.09 -54.00
N LEU A 149 -0.14 -18.12 -53.37
CA LEU A 149 -1.28 -18.91 -53.81
C LEU A 149 -2.43 -17.96 -54.17
N GLN A 150 -2.68 -17.81 -55.46
CA GLN A 150 -3.69 -16.92 -56.01
C GLN A 150 -4.94 -17.70 -56.44
N GLY A 151 -6.11 -17.33 -55.92
CA GLY A 151 -7.39 -17.83 -56.42
C GLY A 151 -8.58 -17.20 -55.71
N ALA A 152 -9.78 -17.76 -55.89
CA ALA A 152 -10.93 -17.33 -55.09
C ALA A 152 -10.69 -17.76 -53.64
N GLY A 153 -10.49 -16.80 -52.74
CA GLY A 153 -10.38 -17.10 -51.31
C GLY A 153 -11.58 -17.89 -50.82
N GLY A 154 -11.34 -18.86 -49.93
CA GLY A 154 -12.40 -19.62 -49.27
C GLY A 154 -13.51 -18.68 -48.77
N THR A 155 -14.78 -19.03 -48.99
CA THR A 155 -15.97 -18.28 -48.54
C THR A 155 -16.17 -18.33 -47.02
N GLY A 156 -15.09 -18.40 -46.23
CA GLY A 156 -15.11 -18.51 -44.78
C GLY A 156 -15.04 -17.16 -44.06
N VAL A 157 -15.45 -17.16 -42.79
CA VAL A 157 -15.18 -16.05 -41.87
C VAL A 157 -13.66 -15.85 -41.70
N PRO A 158 -13.19 -14.65 -41.33
CA PRO A 158 -11.75 -14.39 -41.19
C PRO A 158 -11.09 -15.26 -40.11
N GLY A 159 -9.75 -15.34 -40.14
CA GLY A 159 -8.98 -15.91 -39.04
C GLY A 159 -9.12 -15.10 -37.74
N ALA A 160 -8.96 -15.74 -36.59
CA ALA A 160 -8.97 -15.03 -35.31
C ALA A 160 -7.77 -14.06 -35.21
N PRO A 161 -7.97 -12.82 -34.71
CA PRO A 161 -6.86 -11.91 -34.44
C PRO A 161 -5.93 -12.49 -33.38
N SER A 162 -4.63 -12.21 -33.48
CA SER A 162 -3.62 -12.68 -32.51
C SER A 162 -3.07 -11.51 -31.68
N ASN A 163 -2.28 -11.80 -30.63
CA ASN A 163 -1.51 -10.80 -29.88
C ASN A 163 -2.31 -9.60 -29.36
N LEU A 164 -3.56 -9.80 -28.91
CA LEU A 164 -4.31 -8.76 -28.24
C LEU A 164 -3.58 -8.34 -26.96
N GLN A 165 -3.30 -7.05 -26.82
CA GLN A 165 -2.61 -6.44 -25.69
C GLN A 165 -3.14 -5.03 -25.40
N SER A 166 -2.93 -4.57 -24.17
CA SER A 166 -3.14 -3.17 -23.78
C SER A 166 -1.91 -2.34 -24.11
N THR A 167 -2.11 -1.17 -24.71
CA THR A 167 -1.04 -0.20 -25.01
C THR A 167 -1.04 1.00 -24.07
N GLY A 168 -2.04 1.14 -23.21
CA GLY A 168 -2.10 2.21 -22.22
C GLY A 168 -3.45 2.25 -21.49
N THR A 169 -3.43 2.79 -20.29
CA THR A 169 -4.65 3.00 -19.48
C THR A 169 -4.68 4.40 -18.89
N THR A 170 -5.89 4.97 -18.82
CA THR A 170 -6.19 6.15 -18.02
C THR A 170 -7.19 5.77 -16.93
N ASN A 171 -7.66 6.75 -16.16
CA ASN A 171 -8.70 6.54 -15.16
C ASN A 171 -10.09 6.31 -15.77
N SER A 172 -10.26 6.46 -17.08
CA SER A 172 -11.57 6.35 -17.76
C SER A 172 -11.48 5.73 -19.15
N SER A 173 -10.32 5.23 -19.56
CA SER A 173 -10.12 4.59 -20.86
C SER A 173 -9.01 3.54 -20.86
N ILE A 174 -9.10 2.59 -21.80
CA ILE A 174 -8.11 1.54 -22.08
C ILE A 174 -7.84 1.53 -23.58
N SER A 175 -6.57 1.61 -23.97
CA SER A 175 -6.11 1.49 -25.36
C SER A 175 -5.60 0.08 -25.64
N LEU A 176 -5.98 -0.47 -26.80
CA LEU A 176 -5.76 -1.85 -27.21
C LEU A 176 -5.08 -1.91 -28.57
N SER A 177 -4.27 -2.95 -28.77
CA SER A 177 -3.70 -3.33 -30.08
C SER A 177 -3.70 -4.84 -30.25
N TRP A 178 -3.74 -5.31 -31.50
CA TRP A 178 -3.68 -6.73 -31.85
C TRP A 178 -2.98 -6.95 -33.21
N GLY A 179 -2.66 -8.20 -33.53
CA GLY A 179 -2.14 -8.63 -34.82
C GLY A 179 -3.25 -8.79 -35.88
N ALA A 180 -2.90 -8.56 -37.14
CA ALA A 180 -3.83 -8.69 -38.26
C ALA A 180 -4.33 -10.14 -38.42
N SER A 181 -5.61 -10.29 -38.78
CA SER A 181 -6.23 -11.57 -39.10
C SER A 181 -5.90 -12.04 -40.53
N SER A 182 -5.90 -13.36 -40.75
CA SER A 182 -5.81 -13.95 -42.08
C SER A 182 -7.15 -13.98 -42.82
N GLY A 183 -7.10 -14.15 -44.14
CA GLY A 183 -8.28 -14.14 -45.01
C GLY A 183 -8.80 -12.72 -45.30
N THR A 184 -9.98 -12.62 -45.91
CA THR A 184 -10.61 -11.32 -46.22
C THR A 184 -11.18 -10.71 -44.96
N VAL A 185 -10.63 -9.56 -44.51
CA VAL A 185 -11.08 -8.82 -43.32
C VAL A 185 -11.67 -7.47 -43.73
N THR A 186 -12.90 -7.20 -43.31
CA THR A 186 -13.54 -5.88 -43.44
C THR A 186 -13.26 -4.99 -42.23
N GLY A 187 -13.10 -5.59 -41.06
CA GLY A 187 -12.67 -4.88 -39.85
C GLY A 187 -12.65 -5.78 -38.62
N TYR A 188 -12.60 -5.16 -37.45
CA TYR A 188 -12.51 -5.80 -36.15
C TYR A 188 -13.57 -5.26 -35.19
N ARG A 189 -14.05 -6.11 -34.30
CA ARG A 189 -14.96 -5.77 -33.20
C ARG A 189 -14.34 -6.18 -31.88
N VAL A 190 -14.33 -5.25 -30.94
CA VAL A 190 -13.84 -5.47 -29.57
C VAL A 190 -15.04 -5.77 -28.68
N TYR A 191 -14.97 -6.88 -27.95
CA TYR A 191 -16.03 -7.35 -27.07
C TYR A 191 -15.57 -7.39 -25.63
N GLU A 192 -16.49 -7.04 -24.72
CA GLU A 192 -16.41 -7.32 -23.29
C GLU A 192 -17.58 -8.23 -22.91
N GLY A 193 -17.28 -9.48 -22.58
CA GLY A 193 -18.29 -10.53 -22.54
C GLY A 193 -19.00 -10.65 -23.90
N THR A 194 -20.31 -10.39 -23.92
CA THR A 194 -21.13 -10.39 -25.15
C THR A 194 -21.37 -9.00 -25.72
N THR A 195 -20.93 -7.94 -25.04
CA THR A 195 -21.19 -6.54 -25.45
C THR A 195 -20.09 -6.06 -26.39
N GLN A 196 -20.47 -5.61 -27.59
CA GLN A 196 -19.54 -4.95 -28.51
C GLN A 196 -19.22 -3.54 -28.01
N ARG A 197 -17.96 -3.29 -27.65
CA ARG A 197 -17.48 -2.00 -27.13
C ARG A 197 -16.94 -1.08 -28.22
N ALA A 198 -16.42 -1.64 -29.31
CA ALA A 198 -15.90 -0.87 -30.45
C ALA A 198 -15.94 -1.68 -31.75
N GLN A 199 -15.96 -0.98 -32.88
CA GLN A 199 -15.74 -1.52 -34.22
C GLN A 199 -14.78 -0.61 -34.98
N VAL A 200 -13.72 -1.19 -35.54
CA VAL A 200 -12.65 -0.46 -36.22
C VAL A 200 -12.22 -1.21 -37.48
N THR A 201 -11.56 -0.54 -38.42
CA THR A 201 -10.99 -1.18 -39.61
C THR A 201 -9.50 -1.50 -39.45
N GLY A 202 -8.80 -0.77 -38.56
CA GLY A 202 -7.40 -1.02 -38.19
C GLY A 202 -7.25 -2.02 -37.04
N THR A 203 -6.01 -2.21 -36.59
CA THR A 203 -5.64 -3.17 -35.54
C THR A 203 -5.47 -2.56 -34.15
N THR A 204 -6.10 -1.41 -33.92
CA THR A 204 -6.07 -0.70 -32.63
C THR A 204 -7.45 -0.13 -32.30
N ALA A 205 -7.74 0.00 -31.00
CA ALA A 205 -8.94 0.68 -30.51
C ALA A 205 -8.71 1.27 -29.12
N THR A 206 -9.41 2.35 -28.80
CA THR A 206 -9.49 2.89 -27.44
C THR A 206 -10.92 2.78 -26.93
N ILE A 207 -11.11 2.11 -25.80
CA ILE A 207 -12.39 2.00 -25.11
C ILE A 207 -12.44 3.11 -24.06
N SER A 208 -13.37 4.05 -24.20
CA SER A 208 -13.56 5.19 -23.28
C SER A 208 -14.83 5.03 -22.44
N GLY A 209 -15.05 5.98 -21.51
CA GLY A 209 -16.23 6.01 -20.64
C GLY A 209 -16.24 4.89 -19.60
N LEU A 210 -15.06 4.40 -19.21
CA LEU A 210 -14.90 3.38 -18.19
C LEU A 210 -14.92 4.01 -16.79
N GLY A 211 -15.30 3.23 -15.79
CA GLY A 211 -15.17 3.62 -14.40
C GLY A 211 -13.69 3.72 -14.00
N THR A 212 -13.39 4.49 -12.96
CA THR A 212 -12.05 4.53 -12.37
C THR A 212 -11.79 3.26 -11.56
N CYS A 213 -10.58 2.71 -11.61
CA CYS A 213 -10.21 1.49 -10.89
C CYS A 213 -11.10 0.25 -11.18
N THR A 214 -11.74 0.19 -12.35
CA THR A 214 -12.52 -0.98 -12.76
C THR A 214 -11.69 -1.91 -13.63
N SER A 215 -11.89 -3.22 -13.46
CA SER A 215 -11.24 -4.25 -14.26
C SER A 215 -12.14 -4.63 -15.43
N HIS A 216 -11.54 -4.73 -16.62
CA HIS A 216 -12.23 -5.00 -17.86
C HIS A 216 -11.54 -6.13 -18.62
N THR A 217 -12.33 -7.05 -19.17
CA THR A 217 -11.82 -8.20 -19.93
C THR A 217 -12.25 -8.10 -21.38
N TYR A 218 -11.28 -8.10 -22.30
CA TYR A 218 -11.53 -7.91 -23.72
C TYR A 218 -11.07 -9.08 -24.58
N VAL A 219 -11.83 -9.33 -25.65
CA VAL A 219 -11.46 -10.16 -26.81
C VAL A 219 -11.75 -9.37 -28.09
N VAL A 220 -11.06 -9.69 -29.18
CA VAL A 220 -11.32 -9.11 -30.51
C VAL A 220 -11.70 -10.20 -31.50
N ARG A 221 -12.64 -9.90 -32.39
CA ARG A 221 -12.99 -10.72 -33.56
C ARG A 221 -12.79 -9.91 -34.83
N ALA A 222 -12.25 -10.52 -35.87
CA ALA A 222 -12.31 -9.96 -37.21
C ALA A 222 -13.65 -10.31 -37.86
N TYR A 223 -14.14 -9.46 -38.76
CA TYR A 223 -15.38 -9.72 -39.50
C TYR A 223 -15.24 -9.36 -40.96
N ASN A 224 -16.07 -10.00 -41.79
CA ASN A 224 -16.28 -9.68 -43.19
C ASN A 224 -17.77 -9.85 -43.56
N SER A 225 -18.09 -9.86 -44.86
CA SER A 225 -19.45 -10.05 -45.36
C SER A 225 -20.05 -11.44 -45.06
N VAL A 226 -19.22 -12.44 -44.74
CA VAL A 226 -19.63 -13.80 -44.38
C VAL A 226 -19.97 -13.90 -42.89
N GLY A 227 -19.17 -13.28 -42.03
CA GLY A 227 -19.39 -13.32 -40.58
C GLY A 227 -18.14 -12.99 -39.76
N GLU A 228 -18.18 -13.34 -38.47
CA GLU A 228 -17.08 -13.10 -37.51
C GLU A 228 -16.18 -14.32 -37.33
N SER A 229 -14.89 -14.05 -37.09
CA SER A 229 -13.91 -15.03 -36.66
C SER A 229 -14.20 -15.57 -35.24
N ALA A 230 -13.45 -16.60 -34.83
CA ALA A 230 -13.29 -16.92 -33.41
C ALA A 230 -12.63 -15.76 -32.64
N ASN A 231 -12.74 -15.79 -31.30
CA ASN A 231 -12.10 -14.82 -30.41
C ASN A 231 -10.57 -14.85 -30.56
N SER A 232 -9.93 -13.70 -30.41
CA SER A 232 -8.50 -13.60 -30.06
C SER A 232 -8.19 -14.21 -28.68
N ASN A 233 -6.93 -14.13 -28.26
CA ASN A 233 -6.61 -14.26 -26.83
C ASN A 233 -7.38 -13.21 -26.02
N SER A 234 -7.74 -13.55 -24.78
CA SER A 234 -8.39 -12.65 -23.84
C SER A 234 -7.35 -11.90 -23.02
N ILE A 235 -7.60 -10.63 -22.74
CA ILE A 235 -6.81 -9.86 -21.77
C ILE A 235 -7.71 -9.24 -20.70
N THR A 236 -7.21 -9.12 -19.48
CA THR A 236 -7.86 -8.37 -18.40
C THR A 236 -6.99 -7.19 -18.02
N VAL A 237 -7.57 -6.00 -18.01
CA VAL A 237 -6.86 -4.72 -17.84
C VAL A 237 -7.70 -3.83 -16.93
N SER A 238 -7.05 -3.14 -15.99
CA SER A 238 -7.74 -2.19 -15.12
C SER A 238 -7.43 -0.75 -15.51
N THR A 239 -8.45 0.11 -15.49
CA THR A 239 -8.26 1.57 -15.53
C THR A 239 -7.46 2.05 -14.32
N SER A 240 -6.69 3.12 -14.48
CA SER A 240 -5.90 3.70 -13.39
C SER A 240 -6.78 4.54 -12.43
N GLY A 241 -6.15 5.20 -11.44
CA GLY A 241 -6.87 6.07 -10.50
C GLY A 241 -7.52 5.37 -9.31
N CYS A 242 -7.07 4.18 -8.94
CA CYS A 242 -7.46 3.53 -7.68
C CYS A 242 -7.08 4.39 -6.48
N THR A 243 -8.06 5.04 -5.84
CA THR A 243 -7.87 5.66 -4.52
C THR A 243 -8.17 4.61 -3.45
N GLY A 244 -7.14 4.12 -2.77
CA GLY A 244 -7.33 3.40 -1.50
C GLY A 244 -7.86 4.35 -0.41
N VAL A 245 -8.25 3.80 0.74
CA VAL A 245 -8.38 4.63 1.95
C VAL A 245 -7.04 5.32 2.24
N PRO A 246 -7.02 6.52 2.84
CA PRO A 246 -5.76 7.20 3.12
C PRO A 246 -4.88 6.40 4.10
N GLY A 247 -3.59 6.73 4.17
CA GLY A 247 -2.71 6.21 5.23
C GLY A 247 -3.11 6.71 6.62
N ALA A 248 -2.63 6.06 7.68
CA ALA A 248 -2.82 6.61 9.03
C ALA A 248 -2.09 7.97 9.16
N PRO A 249 -2.69 9.00 9.76
CA PRO A 249 -1.99 10.23 10.10
C PRO A 249 -0.83 9.95 11.07
N GLY A 250 0.32 10.58 10.84
CA GLY A 250 1.51 10.40 11.70
C GLY A 250 1.60 11.45 12.82
N ASN A 251 2.43 11.19 13.84
CA ASN A 251 2.83 12.17 14.86
C ASN A 251 1.66 12.94 15.50
N ASN A 252 0.61 12.21 15.89
CA ASN A 252 -0.48 12.77 16.67
C ASN A 252 0.05 13.21 18.05
N ARG A 253 -0.17 14.47 18.41
CA ARG A 253 0.37 15.10 19.63
C ARG A 253 -0.57 16.16 20.19
N VAL A 254 -0.50 16.37 21.51
CA VAL A 254 -1.16 17.50 22.18
C VAL A 254 -0.31 18.76 22.00
N THR A 255 -0.95 19.88 21.67
CA THR A 255 -0.29 21.18 21.46
C THR A 255 -0.74 22.27 22.43
N GLY A 256 -1.82 22.04 23.17
CA GLY A 256 -2.31 22.98 24.18
C GLY A 256 -3.39 22.35 25.04
N GLN A 257 -3.47 22.78 26.30
CA GLN A 257 -4.42 22.27 27.27
C GLN A 257 -4.96 23.44 28.09
N THR A 258 -6.27 23.47 28.30
CA THR A 258 -6.93 24.38 29.24
C THR A 258 -7.71 23.55 30.27
N ASN A 259 -8.42 24.22 31.16
CA ASN A 259 -9.29 23.55 32.14
C ASN A 259 -10.53 22.91 31.49
N SER A 260 -10.82 23.18 30.22
CA SER A 260 -12.02 22.69 29.53
C SER A 260 -11.79 22.29 28.07
N SER A 261 -10.54 22.28 27.60
CA SER A 261 -10.21 21.91 26.22
C SER A 261 -8.81 21.31 26.05
N ILE A 262 -8.65 20.51 25.00
CA ILE A 262 -7.39 19.93 24.55
C ILE A 262 -7.22 20.21 23.05
N SER A 263 -6.09 20.80 22.68
CA SER A 263 -5.68 21.05 21.30
C SER A 263 -4.71 19.97 20.82
N LEU A 264 -4.94 19.49 19.61
CA LEU A 264 -4.23 18.40 18.96
C LEU A 264 -3.64 18.87 17.64
N ALA A 265 -2.51 18.27 17.26
CA ALA A 265 -1.93 18.39 15.92
C ALA A 265 -1.37 17.04 15.47
N TRP A 266 -1.33 16.82 14.15
CA TRP A 266 -0.76 15.62 13.53
C TRP A 266 -0.06 15.98 12.22
N ASN A 267 0.66 15.03 11.65
CA ASN A 267 1.25 15.13 10.32
C ASN A 267 0.26 14.66 9.27
N ALA A 268 0.43 15.17 8.04
CA ALA A 268 -0.39 14.77 6.91
C ALA A 268 -0.35 13.25 6.67
N SER A 269 -1.45 12.73 6.13
CA SER A 269 -1.59 11.31 5.78
C SER A 269 -1.14 11.12 4.33
N THR A 270 -0.70 9.91 3.98
CA THR A 270 -0.35 9.54 2.60
C THR A 270 -1.60 9.19 1.79
N GLY A 271 -1.49 9.31 0.46
CA GLY A 271 -2.61 9.07 -0.45
C GLY A 271 -3.53 10.29 -0.57
N THR A 272 -4.72 10.07 -1.15
CA THR A 272 -5.71 11.14 -1.34
C THR A 272 -6.46 11.37 -0.04
N VAL A 273 -6.44 12.58 0.52
CA VAL A 273 -7.11 12.95 1.78
C VAL A 273 -8.14 14.05 1.52
N THR A 274 -9.37 13.84 1.98
CA THR A 274 -10.43 14.86 1.97
C THR A 274 -10.52 15.60 3.32
N GLY A 275 -10.20 14.92 4.41
CA GLY A 275 -10.14 15.52 5.74
C GLY A 275 -9.74 14.52 6.82
N TYR A 276 -9.93 14.91 8.07
CA TYR A 276 -9.56 14.16 9.27
C TYR A 276 -10.71 14.13 10.28
N ARG A 277 -10.83 13.02 11.00
CA ARG A 277 -11.78 12.84 12.11
C ARG A 277 -11.02 12.46 13.37
N VAL A 278 -11.36 13.11 14.48
CA VAL A 278 -10.77 12.87 15.80
C VAL A 278 -11.74 12.01 16.60
N TYR A 279 -11.24 10.90 17.13
CA TYR A 279 -12.01 9.94 17.91
C TYR A 279 -11.50 9.84 19.34
N GLU A 280 -12.43 9.69 20.28
CA GLU A 280 -12.19 9.20 21.64
C GLU A 280 -12.95 7.89 21.81
N GLY A 281 -12.23 6.78 21.92
CA GLY A 281 -12.83 5.45 21.78
C GLY A 281 -13.51 5.32 20.40
N SER A 282 -14.81 5.03 20.40
CA SER A 282 -15.64 4.96 19.19
C SER A 282 -16.36 6.27 18.85
N THR A 283 -16.30 7.28 19.72
CA THR A 283 -17.05 8.53 19.55
C THR A 283 -16.24 9.54 18.72
N GLN A 284 -16.80 10.01 17.62
CA GLN A 284 -16.21 11.10 16.84
C GLN A 284 -16.40 12.43 17.57
N ARG A 285 -15.30 13.06 17.98
CA ARG A 285 -15.29 14.34 18.73
C ARG A 285 -15.16 15.56 17.82
N ALA A 286 -14.51 15.41 16.66
CA ALA A 286 -14.35 16.48 15.69
C ALA A 286 -14.12 15.95 14.26
N GLN A 287 -14.39 16.80 13.25
CA GLN A 287 -14.02 16.60 11.86
C GLN A 287 -13.47 17.91 11.29
N VAL A 288 -12.30 17.86 10.67
CA VAL A 288 -11.57 19.03 10.17
C VAL A 288 -10.89 18.71 8.83
N THR A 289 -10.59 19.73 8.03
CA THR A 289 -9.78 19.58 6.80
C THR A 289 -8.30 19.90 7.02
N GLY A 290 -7.98 20.63 8.09
CA GLY A 290 -6.62 20.95 8.50
C GLY A 290 -5.94 19.86 9.34
N LEU A 291 -4.72 20.14 9.78
CA LEU A 291 -3.86 19.23 10.56
C LEU A 291 -3.95 19.45 12.08
N THR A 292 -4.94 20.19 12.53
CA THR A 292 -5.16 20.53 13.94
C THR A 292 -6.64 20.48 14.30
N ALA A 293 -6.94 20.20 15.56
CA ALA A 293 -8.28 20.30 16.12
C ALA A 293 -8.22 20.64 17.61
N THR A 294 -9.24 21.34 18.12
CA THR A 294 -9.42 21.60 19.55
C THR A 294 -10.72 20.97 20.02
N ILE A 295 -10.62 20.05 20.98
CA ILE A 295 -11.78 19.42 21.62
C ILE A 295 -12.11 20.23 22.87
N SER A 296 -13.30 20.83 22.92
CA SER A 296 -13.77 21.70 24.00
C SER A 296 -14.90 21.04 24.81
N GLY A 297 -15.34 21.70 25.89
CA GLY A 297 -16.43 21.21 26.74
C GLY A 297 -16.03 20.00 27.60
N LEU A 298 -14.74 19.85 27.87
CA LEU A 298 -14.20 18.81 28.72
C LEU A 298 -14.31 19.24 30.19
N ALA A 299 -14.49 18.27 31.10
CA ALA A 299 -14.42 18.54 32.53
C ALA A 299 -12.97 18.91 32.93
N THR A 300 -12.81 19.60 34.06
CA THR A 300 -11.49 19.92 34.62
C THR A 300 -10.82 18.66 35.16
N CYS A 301 -9.50 18.55 35.02
CA CYS A 301 -8.70 17.43 35.54
C CYS A 301 -9.08 16.04 35.01
N THR A 302 -9.58 15.95 33.80
CA THR A 302 -9.92 14.66 33.18
C THR A 302 -8.94 14.34 32.06
N SER A 303 -8.48 13.09 32.05
CA SER A 303 -7.62 12.56 30.99
C SER A 303 -8.46 12.04 29.84
N HIS A 304 -8.08 12.41 28.62
CA HIS A 304 -8.74 12.04 27.38
C HIS A 304 -7.73 11.50 26.39
N THR A 305 -8.05 10.38 25.76
CA THR A 305 -7.18 9.70 24.79
C THR A 305 -7.79 9.76 23.41
N TYR A 306 -7.04 10.31 22.45
CA TYR A 306 -7.51 10.55 21.09
C TYR A 306 -6.70 9.78 20.05
N VAL A 307 -7.38 9.36 18.99
CA VAL A 307 -6.79 8.89 17.72
C VAL A 307 -7.40 9.70 16.57
N ILE A 308 -6.64 9.87 15.48
CA ILE A 308 -7.11 10.55 14.28
C ILE A 308 -7.12 9.57 13.11
N ARG A 309 -8.16 9.68 12.29
CA ARG A 309 -8.26 9.00 11.00
C ARG A 309 -8.37 10.04 9.89
N ALA A 310 -7.60 9.85 8.82
CA ALA A 310 -7.85 10.56 7.58
C ALA A 310 -9.00 9.87 6.83
N TYR A 311 -9.76 10.62 6.04
CA TYR A 311 -10.82 10.05 5.22
C TYR A 311 -10.82 10.63 3.80
N ASN A 312 -11.33 9.84 2.86
CA ASN A 312 -11.66 10.26 1.50
C ASN A 312 -12.93 9.55 1.03
N SER A 313 -13.26 9.63 -0.26
CA SER A 313 -14.43 8.95 -0.84
C SER A 313 -14.38 7.42 -0.75
N SER A 314 -13.21 6.82 -0.59
CA SER A 314 -13.02 5.38 -0.45
C SER A 314 -13.16 4.88 1.00
N GLY A 315 -13.21 5.79 1.98
CA GLY A 315 -13.39 5.46 3.40
C GLY A 315 -12.33 6.08 4.32
N GLU A 316 -12.20 5.53 5.52
CA GLU A 316 -11.27 6.00 6.55
C GLU A 316 -9.96 5.20 6.59
N SER A 317 -8.88 5.88 6.95
CA SER A 317 -7.60 5.26 7.26
C SER A 317 -7.66 4.43 8.55
N PRO A 318 -6.63 3.59 8.81
CA PRO A 318 -6.34 3.13 10.16
C PRO A 318 -6.12 4.30 11.14
N ASN A 319 -6.19 4.02 12.44
CA ASN A 319 -5.90 4.99 13.49
C ASN A 319 -4.45 5.50 13.39
N SER A 320 -4.24 6.79 13.67
CA SER A 320 -2.93 7.32 14.07
C SER A 320 -2.42 6.65 15.35
N ASN A 321 -1.20 6.98 15.78
CA ASN A 321 -0.81 6.76 17.17
C ASN A 321 -1.81 7.46 18.12
N SER A 322 -2.09 6.84 19.27
CA SER A 322 -2.90 7.46 20.31
C SER A 322 -2.11 8.58 20.99
N VAL A 323 -2.83 9.59 21.48
CA VAL A 323 -2.28 10.62 22.35
C VAL A 323 -3.23 10.89 23.50
N THR A 324 -2.68 11.05 24.70
CA THR A 324 -3.45 11.42 25.90
C THR A 324 -3.14 12.85 26.29
N GLY A 325 -4.19 13.64 26.52
CA GLY A 325 -4.10 14.96 27.14
C GLY A 325 -4.97 15.00 28.39
N THR A 326 -4.57 15.78 29.38
CA THR A 326 -5.33 16.01 30.62
C THR A 326 -5.72 17.48 30.73
N THR A 327 -6.99 17.78 30.93
CA THR A 327 -7.39 19.17 31.16
C THR A 327 -6.73 19.72 32.43
N THR A 328 -6.36 21.00 32.40
CA THR A 328 -5.74 21.68 33.54
C THR A 328 -6.79 22.05 34.58
N GLY A 329 -6.40 22.80 35.61
CA GLY A 329 -7.32 23.10 36.72
C GLY A 329 -7.65 21.87 37.56
N CYS A 330 -6.77 20.86 37.54
CA CYS A 330 -6.74 19.89 38.63
C CYS A 330 -6.79 20.61 39.95
N PRO A 331 -7.55 20.11 40.94
CA PRO A 331 -7.31 20.47 42.31
C PRO A 331 -5.84 20.16 42.54
N THR A 332 -5.00 21.20 42.49
CA THR A 332 -3.65 21.06 43.01
C THR A 332 -3.93 20.75 44.46
N GLY A 333 -3.64 19.51 44.89
CA GLY A 333 -3.29 19.24 46.27
C GLY A 333 -2.00 20.00 46.63
N GLY A 334 -1.91 21.29 46.26
CA GLY A 334 -1.06 22.24 46.93
C GLY A 334 -1.54 22.20 48.36
N VAL A 335 -0.62 21.86 49.24
CA VAL A 335 -0.77 21.94 50.69
C VAL A 335 -1.51 23.23 51.01
N GLN A 336 -2.82 23.13 51.29
CA GLN A 336 -3.64 24.30 51.61
C GLN A 336 -3.14 24.91 52.93
N ALA A 337 -2.67 24.03 53.82
CA ALA A 337 -1.82 24.27 54.99
C ALA A 337 -1.24 22.90 55.44
N ALA A 338 -0.12 22.92 56.18
CA ALA A 338 0.42 21.76 56.90
C ALA A 338 0.55 22.12 58.40
N PRO A 339 -0.56 22.17 59.14
CA PRO A 339 -0.52 22.53 60.56
C PRO A 339 0.36 21.56 61.34
N TYR A 340 1.00 22.08 62.39
CA TYR A 340 1.74 21.26 63.34
C TYR A 340 0.77 20.33 64.08
N LEU A 341 1.12 19.06 64.12
CA LEU A 341 0.46 18.02 64.89
C LEU A 341 1.48 17.44 65.86
N TYR A 342 1.34 17.81 67.12
CA TYR A 342 2.20 17.36 68.21
C TYR A 342 1.40 16.40 69.10
N LEU A 343 1.91 15.19 69.29
CA LEU A 343 1.22 14.10 70.02
C LEU A 343 1.79 13.85 71.42
N GLY A 344 2.72 14.69 71.91
CA GLY A 344 3.37 14.49 73.21
C GLY A 344 2.54 14.91 74.42
N TRP A 345 1.59 15.86 74.26
CA TRP A 345 0.67 16.29 75.31
C TRP A 345 -0.56 17.01 74.69
N GLY A 346 -1.59 17.30 75.50
CA GLY A 346 -2.64 18.27 75.15
C GLY A 346 -3.88 17.75 74.42
N ASP A 347 -4.09 16.43 74.35
CA ASP A 347 -5.26 15.77 73.73
C ASP A 347 -5.70 16.37 72.36
N PRO A 348 -4.84 16.24 71.32
CA PRO A 348 -5.11 16.83 70.02
C PRO A 348 -6.35 16.20 69.35
N PRO A 349 -7.16 16.98 68.62
CA PRO A 349 -8.32 16.45 67.89
C PRO A 349 -7.94 15.33 66.89
N SER A 350 -8.86 14.39 66.67
CA SER A 350 -8.67 13.35 65.66
C SER A 350 -8.38 13.92 64.28
N VAL A 351 -7.32 13.43 63.64
CA VAL A 351 -6.91 13.84 62.29
C VAL A 351 -8.01 13.62 61.25
N SER A 352 -8.82 12.57 61.37
CA SER A 352 -9.94 12.34 60.43
C SER A 352 -11.02 13.42 60.56
N THR A 353 -11.29 13.89 61.78
CA THR A 353 -12.23 14.99 62.05
C THR A 353 -11.70 16.29 61.47
N VAL A 354 -10.41 16.61 61.69
CA VAL A 354 -9.79 17.82 61.14
C VAL A 354 -9.79 17.77 59.61
N MET A 355 -9.38 16.66 59.00
CA MET A 355 -9.32 16.51 57.54
C MET A 355 -10.70 16.63 56.89
N SER A 356 -11.73 16.03 57.49
CA SER A 356 -13.11 16.11 56.97
C SER A 356 -13.71 17.51 57.12
N ALA A 357 -13.48 18.19 58.25
CA ALA A 357 -14.04 19.52 58.50
C ALA A 357 -13.34 20.64 57.72
N THR A 358 -12.02 20.53 57.50
CA THR A 358 -11.21 21.65 56.98
C THR A 358 -10.75 21.46 55.54
N GLY A 359 -10.77 20.22 55.01
CA GLY A 359 -10.16 19.91 53.73
C GLY A 359 -8.63 19.78 53.77
N ILE A 360 -7.98 20.01 54.92
CA ILE A 360 -6.53 19.81 55.08
C ILE A 360 -6.17 18.34 54.78
N ARG A 361 -5.05 18.14 54.09
CA ARG A 361 -4.53 16.82 53.69
C ARG A 361 -3.06 16.63 54.01
N GLN A 362 -2.39 17.63 54.58
CA GLN A 362 -0.98 17.57 54.95
C GLN A 362 -0.84 17.98 56.42
N PHE A 363 0.05 17.31 57.15
CA PHE A 363 0.38 17.68 58.54
C PHE A 363 1.89 17.70 58.75
N THR A 364 2.36 18.64 59.58
CA THR A 364 3.73 18.69 60.10
C THR A 364 3.76 17.99 61.44
N MET A 365 4.24 16.75 61.47
CA MET A 365 4.29 15.98 62.70
C MET A 365 5.55 16.30 63.49
N ALA A 366 5.37 16.62 64.76
CA ALA A 366 6.42 17.15 65.63
C ALA A 366 6.50 16.40 66.97
N PHE A 367 7.66 16.27 67.60
CA PHE A 367 9.00 16.56 67.09
C PHE A 367 9.82 15.28 66.99
N MET A 368 10.63 15.18 65.95
CA MET A 368 11.62 14.13 65.82
C MET A 368 12.92 14.58 66.48
N LEU A 369 13.24 13.97 67.62
CA LEU A 369 14.33 14.35 68.50
C LEU A 369 15.30 13.18 68.69
N SER A 370 16.37 13.41 69.45
CA SER A 370 17.30 12.38 69.89
C SER A 370 16.76 11.65 71.12
N GLY A 371 16.65 10.32 71.04
CA GLY A 371 16.47 9.44 72.19
C GLY A 371 17.75 9.11 72.96
N GLY A 372 18.87 9.73 72.57
CA GLY A 372 20.22 9.41 73.03
C GLY A 372 21.19 9.27 71.85
N GLY A 373 22.27 10.05 71.87
CA GLY A 373 23.21 10.13 70.75
C GLY A 373 22.51 10.58 69.47
N CYS A 374 22.69 9.83 68.39
CA CYS A 374 22.11 10.14 67.07
C CYS A 374 20.92 9.23 66.70
N THR A 375 20.17 8.75 67.70
CA THR A 375 19.01 7.85 67.49
C THR A 375 17.72 8.65 67.41
N PRO A 376 17.02 8.70 66.26
CA PRO A 376 15.77 9.43 66.11
C PRO A 376 14.63 8.77 66.90
N MET A 377 13.95 9.55 67.74
CA MET A 377 12.77 9.17 68.51
C MET A 377 11.78 10.34 68.54
N TRP A 378 10.48 10.02 68.54
CA TRP A 378 9.46 11.03 68.75
C TRP A 378 9.59 11.58 70.17
N ASP A 379 9.80 12.90 70.30
CA ASP A 379 9.83 13.60 71.58
C ASP A 379 10.83 12.99 72.60
N SER A 380 11.92 12.43 72.07
CA SER A 380 13.01 11.75 72.80
C SER A 380 12.63 10.47 73.57
N ASN A 381 11.35 10.06 73.59
CA ASN A 381 10.89 8.94 74.41
C ASN A 381 9.93 7.97 73.71
N ARG A 382 9.29 8.36 72.61
CA ARG A 382 8.41 7.51 71.81
C ARG A 382 9.18 6.88 70.63
N PRO A 383 8.95 5.60 70.32
CA PRO A 383 9.73 4.87 69.32
C PRO A 383 9.51 5.42 67.90
N LEU A 384 10.53 5.37 67.05
CA LEU A 384 10.45 5.83 65.65
C LEU A 384 9.33 5.15 64.86
N THR A 385 9.00 3.88 65.13
CA THR A 385 7.89 3.18 64.45
C THR A 385 6.99 2.50 65.49
N GLY A 386 5.74 2.27 65.10
CA GLY A 386 4.70 1.81 66.02
C GLY A 386 4.14 2.95 66.89
N GLY A 387 3.34 2.59 67.90
CA GLY A 387 2.75 3.56 68.83
C GLY A 387 1.74 4.53 68.20
N VAL A 388 1.52 5.65 68.90
CA VAL A 388 0.49 6.64 68.55
C VAL A 388 0.85 7.42 67.28
N ASP A 389 2.13 7.74 67.07
CA ASP A 389 2.60 8.52 65.93
C ASP A 389 2.42 7.74 64.62
N GLN A 390 2.84 6.45 64.57
CA GLN A 390 2.62 5.60 63.39
C GLN A 390 1.12 5.39 63.10
N SER A 391 0.31 5.17 64.14
CA SER A 391 -1.13 4.97 63.99
C SER A 391 -1.80 6.21 63.39
N THR A 392 -1.36 7.39 63.82
CA THR A 392 -1.83 8.68 63.30
C THR A 392 -1.41 8.91 61.85
N ILE A 393 -0.16 8.59 61.49
CA ILE A 393 0.34 8.65 60.10
C ILE A 393 -0.49 7.74 59.18
N ASN A 394 -0.79 6.53 59.64
CA ASN A 394 -1.61 5.59 58.89
C ASN A 394 -3.03 6.14 58.68
N ALA A 395 -3.62 6.76 59.71
CA ALA A 395 -4.94 7.38 59.61
C ALA A 395 -4.97 8.56 58.63
N ILE A 396 -3.95 9.43 58.63
CA ILE A 396 -3.82 10.54 57.67
C ILE A 396 -3.77 9.99 56.24
N ARG A 397 -2.92 8.98 56.00
CA ARG A 397 -2.75 8.39 54.67
C ARG A 397 -3.99 7.65 54.17
N ALA A 398 -4.69 6.94 55.07
CA ALA A 398 -5.95 6.29 54.74
C ALA A 398 -7.04 7.28 54.31
N ASN A 399 -6.96 8.54 54.76
CA ASN A 399 -7.88 9.62 54.40
C ASN A 399 -7.36 10.49 53.22
N GLY A 400 -6.43 9.95 52.42
CA GLY A 400 -5.91 10.62 51.22
C GLY A 400 -4.98 11.80 51.52
N GLY A 401 -4.43 11.87 52.74
CA GLY A 401 -3.42 12.84 53.13
C GLY A 401 -1.99 12.30 53.11
N ASP A 402 -1.03 13.15 53.46
CA ASP A 402 0.36 12.78 53.67
C ASP A 402 0.98 13.61 54.81
N ILE A 403 2.21 13.30 55.19
CA ILE A 403 2.90 13.94 56.32
C ILE A 403 4.27 14.52 55.93
N GLN A 404 4.70 15.50 56.69
CA GLN A 404 6.10 15.92 56.82
C GLN A 404 6.49 15.80 58.29
N ILE A 405 7.77 15.55 58.55
CA ILE A 405 8.29 15.39 59.92
C ILE A 405 9.20 16.57 60.23
N SER A 406 8.93 17.21 61.37
CA SER A 406 9.71 18.30 61.91
C SER A 406 10.82 17.77 62.83
N PHE A 407 12.06 18.09 62.50
CA PHE A 407 13.25 17.78 63.29
C PHE A 407 13.72 19.04 64.01
N GLY A 408 13.74 19.06 65.34
CA GLY A 408 14.17 20.21 66.14
C GLY A 408 13.04 20.81 66.98
N GLY A 409 12.84 22.13 66.89
CA GLY A 409 11.91 22.93 67.68
C GLY A 409 12.60 23.67 68.84
N TRP A 410 11.86 24.51 69.59
CA TRP A 410 12.43 25.36 70.65
C TRP A 410 13.15 24.58 71.76
N SER A 411 12.60 23.43 72.16
CA SER A 411 13.05 22.64 73.31
C SER A 411 13.19 21.15 72.97
N GLY A 412 13.69 20.37 73.92
CA GLY A 412 13.91 18.93 73.77
C GLY A 412 15.34 18.58 73.35
N ASN A 413 15.62 17.28 73.31
CA ASN A 413 16.96 16.78 73.03
C ASN A 413 17.18 16.65 71.51
N LYS A 414 17.58 17.73 70.83
CA LYS A 414 17.58 17.79 69.35
C LYS A 414 18.68 16.93 68.72
N LEU A 415 18.45 16.43 67.50
CA LEU A 415 19.43 15.59 66.79
C LEU A 415 20.67 16.38 66.35
N GLY A 416 20.54 17.66 65.99
CA GLY A 416 21.64 18.51 65.54
C GLY A 416 22.81 18.56 66.53
N PRO A 417 22.58 18.93 67.80
CA PRO A 417 23.60 18.97 68.84
C PRO A 417 24.12 17.60 69.28
N ASN A 418 23.29 16.55 69.18
CA ASN A 418 23.59 15.23 69.75
C ASN A 418 24.22 14.24 68.76
N CYS A 419 24.20 14.53 67.46
CA CYS A 419 24.93 13.78 66.46
C CYS A 419 26.37 14.29 66.32
N SER A 420 27.34 13.38 66.26
CA SER A 420 28.77 13.73 66.26
C SER A 420 29.27 14.34 64.94
N SER A 421 28.56 14.15 63.83
CA SER A 421 28.97 14.60 62.49
C SER A 421 27.78 14.79 61.56
N ALA A 422 28.01 15.50 60.45
CA ALA A 422 27.00 15.70 59.40
C ALA A 422 26.52 14.37 58.80
N SER A 423 27.43 13.41 58.60
CA SER A 423 27.08 12.07 58.11
C SER A 423 26.24 11.28 59.10
N ALA A 424 26.54 11.37 60.40
CA ALA A 424 25.73 10.73 61.44
C ALA A 424 24.32 11.33 61.47
N LEU A 425 24.21 12.66 61.45
CA LEU A 425 22.95 13.38 61.42
C LEU A 425 22.13 13.07 60.15
N ALA A 426 22.76 13.03 58.98
CA ALA A 426 22.12 12.60 57.74
C ALA A 426 21.61 11.15 57.82
N GLY A 427 22.37 10.27 58.48
CA GLY A 427 21.96 8.89 58.76
C GLY A 427 20.69 8.84 59.62
N ALA A 428 20.60 9.67 60.66
CA ALA A 428 19.39 9.78 61.49
C ALA A 428 18.19 10.29 60.67
N TYR A 429 18.35 11.35 59.88
CA TYR A 429 17.30 11.83 58.97
C TYR A 429 16.86 10.76 57.97
N GLN A 430 17.81 10.01 57.40
CA GLN A 430 17.50 8.95 56.45
C GLN A 430 16.70 7.81 57.08
N GLN A 431 16.97 7.44 58.33
CA GLN A 431 16.18 6.43 59.05
C GLN A 431 14.70 6.82 59.09
N VAL A 432 14.42 8.10 59.39
CA VAL A 432 13.06 8.63 59.46
C VAL A 432 12.41 8.75 58.07
N ILE A 433 13.16 9.23 57.07
CA ILE A 433 12.70 9.27 55.67
C ILE A 433 12.29 7.87 55.20
N ASN A 434 13.10 6.86 55.48
CA ASN A 434 12.85 5.47 55.09
C ASN A 434 11.67 4.87 55.86
N ALA A 435 11.62 5.07 57.18
CA ALA A 435 10.56 4.53 58.03
C ALA A 435 9.16 4.94 57.56
N TYR A 436 9.04 6.15 57.03
CA TYR A 436 7.76 6.72 56.63
C TYR A 436 7.60 6.96 55.14
N ASN A 437 8.59 6.67 54.30
CA ASN A 437 8.58 7.01 52.87
C ASN A 437 8.21 8.49 52.65
N LEU A 438 8.96 9.39 53.31
CA LEU A 438 8.67 10.81 53.28
C LEU A 438 8.88 11.42 51.89
N LYS A 439 8.13 12.48 51.60
CA LYS A 439 8.36 13.39 50.45
C LYS A 439 8.90 14.75 50.90
N TYR A 440 8.68 15.08 52.17
CA TYR A 440 8.97 16.34 52.79
C TYR A 440 9.62 16.11 54.15
N ILE A 441 10.66 16.88 54.45
CA ILE A 441 11.21 17.02 55.80
C ILE A 441 11.17 18.48 56.18
N ASP A 442 10.95 18.76 57.46
CA ASP A 442 11.00 20.09 58.03
C ASP A 442 12.13 20.12 59.06
N ILE A 443 13.07 21.05 58.91
CA ILE A 443 14.16 21.25 59.85
C ILE A 443 13.85 22.52 60.63
N ASP A 444 13.49 22.34 61.88
CA ASP A 444 13.01 23.38 62.78
C ASP A 444 14.15 23.85 63.67
N ILE A 445 14.94 24.81 63.16
CA ILE A 445 16.19 25.29 63.75
C ILE A 445 15.88 26.43 64.69
N GLU A 446 15.95 26.15 65.99
CA GLU A 446 15.62 27.13 67.03
C GLU A 446 16.60 27.08 68.20
N ASN A 447 16.59 28.12 69.04
CA ASN A 447 17.29 28.21 70.33
C ASN A 447 18.83 28.14 70.25
N SER A 448 19.50 28.37 71.38
CA SER A 448 20.95 28.56 71.46
C SER A 448 21.78 27.32 71.08
N ASP A 449 21.20 26.12 71.16
CA ASP A 449 21.89 24.85 70.87
C ASP A 449 21.97 24.52 69.38
N GLU A 450 21.09 25.08 68.54
CA GLU A 450 21.14 24.93 67.07
C GLU A 450 21.27 26.28 66.36
N PHE A 451 20.36 27.23 66.61
CA PHE A 451 20.30 28.50 65.88
C PHE A 451 21.48 29.43 66.21
N GLU A 452 21.99 29.45 67.43
CA GLU A 452 23.14 30.31 67.81
C GLU A 452 24.48 29.56 67.80
N ASN A 453 24.50 28.31 67.33
CA ASN A 453 25.67 27.45 67.36
C ASN A 453 26.16 27.09 65.95
N GLU A 454 27.14 27.84 65.45
CA GLU A 454 27.70 27.69 64.10
C GLU A 454 28.19 26.26 63.79
N VAL A 455 28.74 25.56 64.79
CA VAL A 455 29.23 24.18 64.61
C VAL A 455 28.05 23.23 64.37
N VAL A 456 26.92 23.46 65.03
CA VAL A 456 25.71 22.67 64.85
C VAL A 456 25.00 23.05 63.55
N GLN A 457 24.96 24.34 63.19
CA GLN A 457 24.45 24.80 61.90
C GLN A 457 25.19 24.15 60.72
N ASP A 458 26.53 24.17 60.73
CA ASP A 458 27.34 23.54 59.67
C ASP A 458 27.07 22.04 59.58
N ARG A 459 26.88 21.38 60.74
CA ARG A 459 26.49 19.97 60.79
C ARG A 459 25.13 19.71 60.15
N ILE A 460 24.13 20.54 60.44
CA ILE A 460 22.77 20.45 59.86
C ILE A 460 22.82 20.67 58.35
N LEU A 461 23.51 21.72 57.88
CA LEU A 461 23.65 22.01 56.45
C LEU A 461 24.40 20.90 55.70
N GLY A 462 25.49 20.40 56.29
CA GLY A 462 26.23 19.24 55.76
C GLY A 462 25.35 17.99 55.67
N ALA A 463 24.52 17.73 56.69
CA ALA A 463 23.60 16.61 56.69
C ALA A 463 22.53 16.75 55.60
N LEU A 464 21.95 17.93 55.44
CA LEU A 464 20.95 18.24 54.40
C LEU A 464 21.51 18.08 52.99
N LYS A 465 22.78 18.45 52.76
CA LYS A 465 23.46 18.20 51.50
C LYS A 465 23.51 16.70 51.17
N ILE A 466 23.86 15.86 52.15
CA ILE A 466 23.91 14.40 51.98
C ILE A 466 22.50 13.84 51.73
N VAL A 467 21.49 14.29 52.50
CA VAL A 467 20.09 13.87 52.31
C VAL A 467 19.59 14.24 50.91
N LYS A 468 19.90 15.43 50.40
CA LYS A 468 19.50 15.87 49.06
C LYS A 468 20.16 15.03 47.96
N GLN A 469 21.44 14.67 48.15
CA GLN A 469 22.15 13.80 47.22
C GLN A 469 21.53 12.39 47.18
N ASN A 470 21.22 11.83 48.35
CA ASN A 470 20.65 10.48 48.46
C ASN A 470 19.17 10.42 48.06
N ASN A 471 18.43 11.53 48.19
CA ASN A 471 16.99 11.59 47.96
C ASN A 471 16.66 12.83 47.09
N PRO A 472 16.94 12.80 45.77
CA PRO A 472 16.73 13.97 44.90
C PRO A 472 15.28 14.46 44.88
N GLY A 473 14.32 13.56 45.12
CA GLY A 473 12.88 13.85 45.20
C GLY A 473 12.39 14.43 46.54
N ILE A 474 13.20 14.40 47.60
CA ILE A 474 12.83 15.01 48.89
C ILE A 474 12.85 16.54 48.75
N LYS A 475 11.81 17.17 49.31
CA LYS A 475 11.73 18.60 49.54
C LYS A 475 12.05 18.90 51.01
N THR A 476 12.98 19.82 51.23
CA THR A 476 13.36 20.28 52.57
C THR A 476 12.68 21.61 52.83
N ILE A 477 12.02 21.70 53.97
CA ILE A 477 11.48 22.92 54.56
C ILE A 477 12.42 23.27 55.72
N VAL A 478 12.75 24.54 55.87
CA VAL A 478 13.54 25.04 56.98
C VAL A 478 12.68 26.05 57.72
N THR A 479 12.42 25.76 58.98
CA THR A 479 11.70 26.62 59.91
C THR A 479 12.72 27.25 60.84
N PHE A 480 12.60 28.56 61.03
CA PHE A 480 13.41 29.32 61.99
C PHE A 480 12.45 29.96 62.98
N GLY A 481 12.69 29.70 64.27
CA GLY A 481 11.97 30.36 65.34
C GLY A 481 12.27 31.85 65.37
N THR A 482 11.31 32.65 65.82
CA THR A 482 11.47 34.10 66.07
C THR A 482 11.97 34.38 67.47
#